data_AF-A0AAI9X5X5-F1
#
_entry.id   AF-A0AAI9X5X5-F1
#
_cell.length_a   1.000
_cell.length_b   1.000
_cell.length_c   1.000
_cell.angle_alpha   90.00
_cell.angle_beta   90.00
_cell.angle_gamma   90.00
#
_symmetry.space_group_name_H-M   'P 1'
#
loop_
_entity.id
_entity.type
_entity.pdbx_description
1 polymer ?
#
loop_
_entity_poly.entity_id
_entity_poly.type
_entity_poly.pdbx_seq_one_letter_code
_entity_poly.pdbx_strand_id
1 'polypeptide(L)'
;MSPLKAATTPIYFGSFIVTPQVNVFYTTPLTFALVNLKPILPGHVLVSPRRVVPRVIDLTPAETSDLFLTVRRVGRMVERVYGATSLNIAIQDGVHAGQSVPHVHAHIIPRKAADLDHAGGTDAIYDLLDGDEGDLGRVFKNTVPTEEGNQSIEVGKGNAVDSGRRSRFPVVDNDARKPRDMTVHQ
;
A
#
# COMPACT_ATOMS: atom_id res chain seq x y z
N MET A 1 -1.68 26.73 -34.35
CA MET A 1 -1.76 26.90 -32.89
C MET A 1 -1.68 25.52 -32.24
N SER A 2 -0.53 25.15 -31.69
CA SER A 2 -0.41 23.91 -30.91
C SER A 2 -1.13 24.10 -29.57
N PRO A 3 -1.94 23.13 -29.11
CA PRO A 3 -2.53 23.24 -27.78
C PRO A 3 -1.40 23.19 -26.75
N LEU A 4 -1.34 24.20 -25.88
CA LEU A 4 -0.51 24.17 -24.68
C LEU A 4 -0.90 22.91 -23.89
N LYS A 5 -0.03 21.90 -23.86
CA LYS A 5 -0.16 20.81 -22.88
C LYS A 5 -0.07 21.48 -21.51
N ALA A 6 -1.18 21.54 -20.77
CA ALA A 6 -1.15 21.97 -19.39
C ALA A 6 -0.10 21.11 -18.68
N ALA A 7 0.94 21.76 -18.14
CA ALA A 7 1.99 21.07 -17.40
C ALA A 7 1.36 20.50 -16.13
N THR A 8 0.96 19.22 -16.17
CA THR A 8 0.51 18.50 -14.99
C THR A 8 1.69 18.36 -14.03
N THR A 9 1.56 18.94 -12.83
CA THR A 9 2.51 18.76 -11.74
C THR A 9 2.77 17.27 -11.51
N PRO A 10 4.04 16.83 -11.44
CA PRO A 10 4.35 15.43 -11.16
C PRO A 10 3.73 15.00 -9.83
N ILE A 11 3.25 13.75 -9.77
CA ILE A 11 2.78 13.12 -8.55
C ILE A 11 3.85 12.10 -8.15
N TYR A 12 4.22 12.11 -6.87
CA TYR A 12 5.25 11.24 -6.33
C TYR A 12 4.63 10.16 -5.46
N PHE A 13 5.08 8.92 -5.66
CA PHE A 13 4.86 7.82 -4.74
C PHE A 13 6.22 7.41 -4.16
N GLY A 14 6.57 7.94 -2.99
CA GLY A 14 7.96 7.86 -2.51
C GLY A 14 8.88 8.63 -3.45
N SER A 15 9.93 7.98 -3.96
CA SER A 15 10.85 8.55 -4.96
C SER A 15 10.44 8.28 -6.42
N PHE A 16 9.29 7.63 -6.65
CA PHE A 16 8.81 7.26 -7.98
C PHE A 16 7.85 8.32 -8.54
N ILE A 17 8.04 8.74 -9.79
CA ILE A 17 7.07 9.62 -10.46
C ILE A 17 5.92 8.77 -11.02
N VAL A 18 4.71 8.99 -10.52
CA VAL A 18 3.50 8.32 -10.99
C VAL A 18 2.63 9.31 -11.76
N THR A 19 2.72 9.31 -13.08
CA THR A 19 1.96 10.28 -13.89
C THR A 19 0.51 9.83 -14.13
N PRO A 20 -0.44 10.77 -14.31
CA PRO A 20 -1.84 10.48 -14.65
C PRO A 20 -2.04 9.64 -15.92
N GLN A 21 -1.05 9.59 -16.82
CA GLN A 21 -1.16 8.83 -18.06
C GLN A 21 -0.86 7.33 -17.91
N VAL A 22 -0.26 6.89 -16.79
CA VAL A 22 0.25 5.51 -16.67
C VAL A 22 -0.41 4.74 -15.52
N ASN A 23 -0.62 5.38 -14.35
CA ASN A 23 -1.06 4.61 -13.17
C ASN A 23 -2.07 5.32 -12.26
N VAL A 24 -2.21 6.65 -12.32
CA VAL A 24 -3.09 7.40 -11.41
C VAL A 24 -4.46 7.61 -12.07
N PHE A 25 -5.52 7.10 -11.44
CA PHE A 25 -6.89 7.13 -12.00
C PHE A 25 -7.85 8.05 -11.24
N TYR A 26 -7.47 8.55 -10.06
CA TYR A 26 -8.28 9.47 -9.27
C TYR A 26 -7.39 10.42 -8.46
N THR A 27 -7.79 11.69 -8.36
CA THR A 27 -7.06 12.70 -7.58
C THR A 27 -8.03 13.62 -6.83
N THR A 28 -7.55 14.12 -5.71
CA THR A 28 -8.08 15.27 -4.97
C THR A 28 -6.95 16.31 -4.82
N PRO A 29 -7.20 17.45 -4.15
CA PRO A 29 -6.13 18.39 -3.81
C PRO A 29 -5.05 17.81 -2.88
N LEU A 30 -5.36 16.78 -2.07
CA LEU A 30 -4.44 16.24 -1.05
C LEU A 30 -4.11 14.75 -1.21
N THR A 31 -4.82 14.02 -2.07
CA THR A 31 -4.71 12.56 -2.21
C THR A 31 -4.75 12.16 -3.69
N PHE A 32 -4.20 11.00 -4.00
CA PHE A 32 -4.38 10.34 -5.29
C PHE A 32 -4.59 8.83 -5.11
N ALA A 33 -5.17 8.21 -6.13
CA ALA A 33 -5.32 6.76 -6.22
C ALA A 33 -4.68 6.23 -7.50
N LEU A 34 -3.98 5.09 -7.38
CA LEU A 34 -3.22 4.49 -8.45
C LEU A 34 -3.43 2.98 -8.53
N VAL A 35 -3.31 2.43 -9.74
CA VAL A 35 -3.32 0.98 -9.95
C VAL A 35 -2.04 0.37 -9.39
N ASN A 36 -2.16 -0.77 -8.72
CA ASN A 36 -0.98 -1.52 -8.32
C ASN A 36 -0.39 -2.24 -9.55
N LEU A 37 0.90 -2.04 -9.81
CA LEU A 37 1.63 -2.65 -10.93
C LEU A 37 1.77 -4.17 -10.78
N LYS A 38 1.77 -4.67 -9.54
CA LYS A 38 1.79 -6.10 -9.23
C LYS A 38 0.66 -6.41 -8.24
N PRO A 39 -0.58 -6.53 -8.72
CA PRO A 39 -1.72 -6.68 -7.84
C PRO A 39 -1.79 -8.10 -7.23
N ILE A 40 -1.86 -8.19 -5.90
CA ILE A 40 -2.13 -9.46 -5.17
C ILE A 40 -3.40 -10.16 -5.69
N LEU A 41 -4.49 -9.39 -5.89
CA LEU A 41 -5.72 -9.85 -6.52
C LEU A 41 -6.16 -8.84 -7.58
N PRO A 42 -6.88 -9.27 -8.63
CA PRO A 42 -7.41 -8.36 -9.65
C PRO A 42 -8.19 -7.20 -9.02
N GLY A 43 -7.80 -5.97 -9.35
CA GLY A 43 -8.41 -4.76 -8.79
C GLY A 43 -7.77 -4.22 -7.51
N HIS A 44 -6.65 -4.80 -7.07
CA HIS A 44 -5.80 -4.21 -6.04
C HIS A 44 -5.30 -2.82 -6.50
N VAL A 45 -5.73 -1.78 -5.80
CA VAL A 45 -5.31 -0.40 -5.99
C VAL A 45 -4.76 0.19 -4.71
N LEU A 46 -4.08 1.33 -4.84
CA LEU A 46 -3.49 2.07 -3.74
C LEU A 46 -4.10 3.47 -3.65
N VAL A 47 -4.17 4.02 -2.44
CA VAL A 47 -4.54 5.42 -2.18
C VAL A 47 -3.48 6.06 -1.29
N SER A 48 -2.96 7.21 -1.66
CA SER A 48 -1.78 7.84 -1.04
C SER A 48 -1.93 9.36 -1.00
N PRO A 49 -1.44 10.06 0.04
CA PRO A 49 -1.46 11.52 0.08
C PRO A 49 -0.52 12.09 -0.98
N ARG A 50 -0.75 13.32 -1.43
CA ARG A 50 0.13 14.00 -2.40
C ARG A 50 1.48 14.39 -1.78
N ARG A 51 1.48 14.76 -0.50
CA ARG A 51 2.70 15.06 0.24
C ARG A 51 3.35 13.75 0.67
N VAL A 52 4.61 13.56 0.28
CA VAL A 52 5.37 12.36 0.62
C VAL A 52 5.71 12.36 2.10
N VAL A 53 4.96 11.56 2.88
CA VAL A 53 5.25 11.28 4.29
C VAL A 53 5.31 9.78 4.55
N PRO A 54 6.29 9.29 5.32
CA PRO A 54 6.46 7.85 5.53
C PRO A 54 5.43 7.27 6.49
N ARG A 55 4.93 8.06 7.46
CA ARG A 55 4.06 7.54 8.54
C ARG A 55 2.72 8.24 8.59
N VAL A 56 1.69 7.50 9.01
CA VAL A 56 0.33 8.03 9.21
C VAL A 56 0.32 9.14 10.25
N ILE A 57 1.19 9.07 11.27
CA ILE A 57 1.32 10.08 12.32
C ILE A 57 1.84 11.44 11.79
N ASP A 58 2.49 11.44 10.63
CA ASP A 58 3.02 12.65 10.00
C ASP A 58 1.98 13.39 9.15
N LEU A 59 0.77 12.84 9.02
CA LEU A 59 -0.33 13.46 8.27
C LEU A 59 -0.95 14.61 9.06
N THR A 60 -1.31 15.66 8.35
CA THR A 60 -2.19 16.71 8.90
C THR A 60 -3.62 16.19 9.01
N PRO A 61 -4.47 16.76 9.89
CA PRO A 61 -5.88 16.36 9.99
C PRO A 61 -6.65 16.44 8.67
N ALA A 62 -6.29 17.41 7.81
CA ALA A 62 -6.89 17.57 6.49
C ALA A 62 -6.49 16.43 5.54
N GLU A 63 -5.22 16.05 5.51
CA GLU A 63 -4.73 14.91 4.72
C GLU A 63 -5.31 13.59 5.24
N THR A 64 -5.36 13.38 6.55
CA THR A 64 -6.00 12.18 7.13
C THR A 64 -7.45 12.06 6.68
N SER A 65 -8.21 13.16 6.78
CA SER A 65 -9.63 13.17 6.39
C SER A 65 -9.80 12.89 4.90
N ASP A 66 -9.03 13.57 4.05
CA ASP A 66 -9.12 13.41 2.59
C ASP A 66 -8.65 12.02 2.13
N LEU A 67 -7.63 11.45 2.77
CA LEU A 67 -7.14 10.09 2.52
C LEU A 67 -8.25 9.06 2.76
N PHE A 68 -8.88 9.06 3.94
CA PHE A 68 -9.91 8.06 4.26
C PHE A 68 -11.23 8.28 3.51
N LEU A 69 -11.59 9.54 3.19
CA LEU A 69 -12.71 9.82 2.27
C LEU A 69 -12.43 9.28 0.87
N THR A 70 -11.19 9.39 0.40
CA THR A 70 -10.76 8.82 -0.88
C THR A 70 -10.76 7.30 -0.83
N VAL A 71 -10.24 6.67 0.22
CA VAL A 71 -10.30 5.21 0.42
C VAL A 71 -11.73 4.71 0.36
N ARG A 72 -12.67 5.36 1.05
CA ARG A 72 -14.09 4.99 1.01
C ARG A 72 -14.68 5.11 -0.40
N ARG A 73 -14.35 6.17 -1.14
CA ARG A 73 -14.85 6.40 -2.51
C ARG A 73 -14.28 5.36 -3.47
N VAL A 74 -12.97 5.14 -3.44
CA VAL A 74 -12.27 4.18 -4.30
C VAL A 74 -12.71 2.76 -3.97
N GLY A 75 -12.83 2.39 -2.70
CA GLY A 75 -13.32 1.08 -2.28
C GLY A 75 -14.70 0.75 -2.88
N ARG A 76 -15.66 1.67 -2.81
CA ARG A 76 -16.98 1.50 -3.44
C ARG A 76 -16.92 1.33 -4.96
N MET A 77 -15.99 2.04 -5.61
CA MET A 77 -15.79 1.93 -7.05
C MET A 77 -15.21 0.57 -7.40
N VAL A 78 -14.13 0.16 -6.73
CA VAL A 78 -13.44 -1.11 -6.96
C VAL A 78 -14.35 -2.30 -6.69
N GLU A 79 -15.09 -2.28 -5.58
CA GLU A 79 -16.07 -3.33 -5.24
C GLU A 79 -17.09 -3.52 -6.38
N ARG A 80 -17.66 -2.42 -6.88
CA ARG A 80 -18.62 -2.45 -8.00
C ARG A 80 -17.99 -2.94 -9.29
N VAL A 81 -16.84 -2.40 -9.68
CA VAL A 81 -16.18 -2.69 -10.98
C VAL A 81 -15.74 -4.15 -11.05
N TYR A 82 -15.25 -4.71 -9.94
CA TYR A 82 -14.77 -6.08 -9.89
C TYR A 82 -15.83 -7.08 -9.46
N GLY A 83 -17.06 -6.65 -9.15
CA GLY A 83 -18.15 -7.51 -8.67
C GLY A 83 -17.78 -8.22 -7.37
N ALA A 84 -17.05 -7.54 -6.50
CA ALA A 84 -16.67 -8.02 -5.18
C ALA A 84 -17.79 -7.73 -4.16
N THR A 85 -17.72 -8.42 -3.03
CA THR A 85 -18.71 -8.28 -1.93
C THR A 85 -18.08 -7.74 -0.65
N SER A 86 -16.76 -7.65 -0.62
CA SER A 86 -15.97 -7.21 0.52
C SER A 86 -14.63 -6.63 0.05
N LEU A 87 -13.93 -5.96 0.95
CA LEU A 87 -12.61 -5.36 0.71
C LEU A 87 -11.66 -5.71 1.85
N ASN A 88 -10.41 -6.00 1.54
CA ASN A 88 -9.31 -5.77 2.48
C ASN A 88 -8.79 -4.34 2.29
N ILE A 89 -8.73 -3.59 3.38
CA ILE A 89 -8.10 -2.27 3.43
C ILE A 89 -6.98 -2.34 4.46
N ALA A 90 -5.74 -2.09 4.03
CA ALA A 90 -4.56 -2.22 4.88
C ALA A 90 -3.60 -1.05 4.69
N ILE A 91 -2.95 -0.63 5.77
CA ILE A 91 -1.84 0.32 5.76
C ILE A 91 -0.69 -0.33 6.54
N GLN A 92 0.44 -0.52 5.86
CA GLN A 92 1.69 -0.96 6.49
C GLN A 92 2.45 0.30 6.94
N ASP A 93 2.20 0.75 8.17
CA ASP A 93 2.72 2.02 8.70
C ASP A 93 4.15 1.88 9.27
N GLY A 94 5.14 1.85 8.38
CA GLY A 94 6.56 1.75 8.71
C GLY A 94 7.20 0.42 8.31
N VAL A 95 8.53 0.39 8.20
CA VAL A 95 9.30 -0.74 7.64
C VAL A 95 9.01 -2.06 8.37
N HIS A 96 8.93 -2.04 9.70
CA HIS A 96 8.63 -3.24 10.50
C HIS A 96 7.17 -3.70 10.43
N ALA A 97 6.30 -2.92 9.80
CA ALA A 97 4.92 -3.31 9.47
C ALA A 97 4.79 -3.81 8.02
N GLY A 98 5.88 -3.95 7.28
CA GLY A 98 5.89 -4.41 5.88
C GLY A 98 5.96 -3.28 4.84
N GLN A 99 6.14 -2.02 5.26
CA GLN A 99 6.21 -0.89 4.33
C GLN A 99 7.43 -0.98 3.42
N SER A 100 7.22 -1.18 2.12
CA SER A 100 8.30 -1.24 1.13
C SER A 100 8.60 0.12 0.47
N VAL A 101 7.62 1.03 0.40
CA VAL A 101 7.77 2.39 -0.10
C VAL A 101 7.55 3.37 1.05
N PRO A 102 8.53 4.23 1.39
CA PRO A 102 8.44 5.14 2.54
C PRO A 102 7.51 6.34 2.27
N HIS A 103 6.26 6.03 1.96
CA HIS A 103 5.17 6.95 1.70
C HIS A 103 3.87 6.27 2.13
N VAL A 104 3.03 6.91 2.93
CA VAL A 104 1.74 6.36 3.34
C VAL A 104 0.93 5.92 2.12
N HIS A 105 0.46 4.67 2.14
CA HIS A 105 -0.51 4.19 1.17
C HIS A 105 -1.44 3.16 1.80
N ALA A 106 -2.72 3.29 1.47
CA ALA A 106 -3.73 2.30 1.79
C ALA A 106 -3.89 1.35 0.60
N HIS A 107 -3.68 0.07 0.85
CA HIS A 107 -4.08 -1.00 -0.05
C HIS A 107 -5.61 -1.11 -0.02
N ILE A 108 -6.22 -1.26 -1.19
CA ILE A 108 -7.64 -1.58 -1.35
C ILE A 108 -7.71 -2.78 -2.27
N ILE A 109 -8.11 -3.92 -1.70
CA ILE A 109 -8.12 -5.21 -2.40
C ILE A 109 -9.54 -5.75 -2.40
N PRO A 110 -10.20 -5.84 -3.57
CA PRO A 110 -11.53 -6.43 -3.66
C PRO A 110 -11.51 -7.92 -3.37
N ARG A 111 -12.50 -8.38 -2.61
CA ARG A 111 -12.63 -9.77 -2.17
C ARG A 111 -13.93 -10.41 -2.66
N LYS A 112 -13.83 -11.67 -3.04
CA LYS A 112 -14.97 -12.55 -3.37
C LYS A 112 -14.89 -13.80 -2.49
N ALA A 113 -16.02 -14.49 -2.33
CA ALA A 113 -16.00 -15.81 -1.71
C ALA A 113 -15.01 -16.74 -2.45
N ALA A 114 -14.21 -17.49 -1.67
CA ALA A 114 -13.25 -18.48 -2.17
C ALA A 114 -12.12 -17.95 -3.09
N ASP A 115 -11.92 -16.62 -3.18
CA ASP A 115 -10.91 -16.02 -4.06
C ASP A 115 -9.47 -16.44 -3.74
N LEU A 116 -9.20 -16.87 -2.50
CA LEU A 116 -7.90 -17.32 -2.02
C LEU A 116 -7.88 -18.79 -1.58
N ASP A 117 -8.89 -19.61 -1.89
CA ASP A 117 -8.91 -21.02 -1.48
C ASP A 117 -7.69 -21.80 -2.01
N HIS A 118 -7.22 -21.45 -3.21
CA HIS A 118 -6.02 -22.01 -3.81
C HIS A 118 -4.71 -21.62 -3.08
N ALA A 119 -4.76 -20.59 -2.23
CA ALA A 119 -3.61 -20.02 -1.52
C ALA A 119 -3.65 -20.27 0.01
N GLY A 120 -4.60 -21.07 0.50
CA GLY A 120 -4.76 -21.35 1.93
C GLY A 120 -5.97 -20.67 2.58
N GLY A 121 -6.89 -20.12 1.78
CA GLY A 121 -8.16 -19.55 2.25
C GLY A 121 -8.09 -18.06 2.55
N THR A 122 -9.11 -17.56 3.26
CA THR A 122 -9.35 -16.12 3.42
C THR A 122 -8.17 -15.34 4.03
N ASP A 123 -7.44 -15.97 4.95
CA ASP A 123 -6.32 -15.36 5.69
C ASP A 123 -4.99 -15.37 4.93
N ALA A 124 -4.90 -16.06 3.78
CA ALA A 124 -3.70 -16.05 2.94
C ALA A 124 -3.30 -14.63 2.50
N ILE A 125 -4.24 -13.67 2.53
CA ILE A 125 -3.99 -12.27 2.21
C ILE A 125 -2.89 -11.63 3.08
N TYR A 126 -2.73 -12.04 4.33
CA TYR A 126 -1.72 -11.46 5.22
C TYR A 126 -0.30 -11.86 4.80
N ASP A 127 -0.11 -13.14 4.45
CA ASP A 127 1.17 -13.63 3.94
C ASP A 127 1.48 -13.05 2.56
N LEU A 128 0.46 -12.84 1.71
CA LEU A 128 0.62 -12.22 0.39
C LEU A 128 1.01 -10.73 0.49
N LEU A 129 0.48 -10.01 1.48
CA LEU A 129 0.83 -8.61 1.76
C LEU A 129 2.26 -8.45 2.31
N ASP A 130 2.77 -9.44 3.04
CA ASP A 130 4.16 -9.45 3.55
C ASP A 130 5.16 -10.04 2.52
N GLY A 131 4.66 -10.77 1.53
CA GLY A 131 5.46 -11.44 0.51
C GLY A 131 5.90 -10.55 -0.66
N ASP A 132 6.57 -11.18 -1.64
CA ASP A 132 7.08 -10.53 -2.87
C ASP A 132 6.00 -9.88 -3.74
N GLU A 133 4.73 -10.23 -3.55
CA GLU A 133 3.60 -9.59 -4.24
C GLU A 133 3.17 -8.27 -3.58
N GLY A 134 3.42 -8.13 -2.28
CA GLY A 134 3.21 -6.90 -1.51
C GLY A 134 4.35 -5.88 -1.64
N ASP A 135 5.57 -6.29 -2.03
CA ASP A 135 6.73 -5.40 -2.16
C ASP A 135 6.62 -4.45 -3.36
N LEU A 136 5.98 -3.31 -3.15
CA LEU A 136 5.87 -2.22 -4.12
C LEU A 136 7.21 -1.57 -4.44
N GLY A 137 8.16 -1.54 -3.49
CA GLY A 137 9.42 -0.83 -3.66
C GLY A 137 10.27 -1.48 -4.77
N ARG A 138 10.31 -2.81 -4.77
CA ARG A 138 10.98 -3.59 -5.81
C ARG A 138 10.28 -3.48 -7.17
N VAL A 139 8.94 -3.49 -7.18
CA VAL A 139 8.15 -3.40 -8.42
C VAL A 139 8.34 -2.05 -9.10
N PHE A 140 8.20 -0.95 -8.35
CA PHE A 140 8.33 0.38 -8.93
C PHE A 140 9.74 0.69 -9.41
N LYS A 141 10.79 0.22 -8.72
CA LYS A 141 12.19 0.34 -9.20
C LYS A 141 12.41 -0.28 -10.58
N ASN A 142 11.69 -1.36 -10.90
CA ASN A 142 11.85 -2.08 -12.16
C ASN A 142 11.02 -1.49 -13.31
N THR A 143 10.00 -0.69 -13.00
CA THR A 143 8.96 -0.30 -13.97
C THR A 143 8.83 1.21 -14.14
N VAL A 144 9.26 2.01 -13.17
CA VAL A 144 9.09 3.47 -13.15
C VAL A 144 10.44 4.16 -12.95
N PRO A 145 10.81 5.15 -13.78
CA PRO A 145 12.01 5.94 -13.59
C PRO A 145 12.03 6.65 -12.22
N THR A 146 13.17 6.64 -11.54
CA THR A 146 13.44 7.47 -10.36
C THR A 146 14.07 8.79 -10.80
N GLU A 147 13.81 9.88 -10.07
CA GLU A 147 14.44 11.19 -10.37
C GLU A 147 15.96 11.19 -10.13
N GLU A 148 16.45 10.30 -9.28
CA GLU A 148 17.86 10.19 -8.99
C GLU A 148 18.56 9.25 -9.98
N GLY A 149 19.16 9.83 -11.00
CA GLY A 149 20.34 9.26 -11.61
C GLY A 149 21.46 9.22 -10.57
N ASN A 150 21.82 8.01 -10.14
CA ASN A 150 23.09 7.71 -9.49
C ASN A 150 23.37 8.38 -8.12
N GLN A 151 22.55 8.09 -7.11
CA GLN A 151 23.02 8.00 -5.73
C GLN A 151 22.52 6.70 -5.12
N SER A 152 23.44 5.76 -4.93
CA SER A 152 23.21 4.60 -4.08
C SER A 152 22.93 5.10 -2.67
N ILE A 153 21.67 5.16 -2.28
CA ILE A 153 21.32 5.07 -0.86
C ILE A 153 21.86 3.71 -0.43
N GLU A 154 22.94 3.72 0.35
CA GLU A 154 23.39 2.54 1.06
C GLU A 154 22.21 2.08 1.93
N VAL A 155 21.49 1.07 1.42
CA VAL A 155 20.73 0.18 2.28
C VAL A 155 21.79 -0.44 3.17
N GLY A 156 21.92 0.10 4.40
CA GLY A 156 22.82 -0.42 5.40
C GLY A 156 22.67 -1.94 5.39
N LYS A 157 23.79 -2.64 5.20
CA LYS A 157 23.86 -4.11 5.10
C LYS A 157 23.16 -4.74 6.30
N GLY A 158 21.86 -4.94 6.19
CA GLY A 158 21.12 -5.87 7.02
C GLY A 158 21.68 -7.24 6.65
N ASN A 159 22.33 -7.88 7.62
CA ASN A 159 22.89 -9.22 7.47
C ASN A 159 21.93 -10.11 6.69
N ALA A 160 22.46 -10.87 5.75
CA ALA A 160 21.72 -11.93 5.08
C ALA A 160 21.04 -12.80 6.14
N VAL A 161 19.74 -12.61 6.33
CA VAL A 161 18.95 -13.47 7.20
C VAL A 161 18.66 -14.70 6.37
N ASP A 162 19.24 -15.81 6.82
CA ASP A 162 18.98 -17.17 6.43
C ASP A 162 17.55 -17.36 5.91
N SER A 163 17.43 -17.93 4.71
CA SER A 163 16.17 -18.34 4.07
C SER A 163 15.44 -19.47 4.82
N GLY A 164 15.81 -19.73 6.07
CA GLY A 164 15.11 -20.62 6.99
C GLY A 164 13.80 -20.00 7.46
N ARG A 165 12.69 -20.48 6.88
CA ARG A 165 11.34 -20.52 7.49
C ARG A 165 10.97 -19.25 8.28
N ARG A 166 10.64 -18.16 7.57
CA ARG A 166 9.96 -17.00 8.17
C ARG A 166 8.70 -17.48 8.89
N SER A 167 8.54 -17.06 10.14
CA SER A 167 7.64 -17.70 11.11
C SER A 167 6.20 -17.71 10.59
N ARG A 168 5.62 -18.91 10.54
CA ARG A 168 4.16 -19.08 10.60
C ARG A 168 3.66 -18.21 11.75
N PHE A 169 2.69 -17.32 11.50
CA PHE A 169 1.96 -16.68 12.60
C PHE A 169 1.55 -17.76 13.60
N PRO A 170 1.84 -17.59 14.91
CA PRO A 170 1.35 -18.52 15.91
C PRO A 170 -0.17 -18.62 15.77
N VAL A 171 -0.72 -19.83 15.82
CA VAL A 171 -2.17 -20.03 15.91
C VAL A 171 -2.65 -19.19 17.08
N VAL A 172 -3.51 -18.22 16.79
CA VAL A 172 -4.02 -17.29 17.80
C VAL A 172 -5.08 -18.04 18.61
N ASP A 173 -4.70 -18.54 19.78
CA ASP A 173 -5.65 -18.98 20.79
C ASP A 173 -6.37 -17.74 21.34
N ASN A 174 -7.62 -17.55 20.90
CA ASN A 174 -8.45 -16.43 21.33
C ASN A 174 -8.88 -16.56 22.80
N ASP A 175 -8.93 -17.77 23.35
CA ASP A 175 -9.42 -18.03 24.71
C ASP A 175 -8.36 -17.72 25.79
N ALA A 176 -7.08 -17.69 25.41
CA ALA A 176 -5.97 -17.39 26.32
C ALA A 176 -5.63 -15.89 26.46
N ARG A 177 -6.26 -15.00 25.68
CA ARG A 177 -5.95 -13.55 25.76
C ARG A 177 -6.64 -12.90 26.95
N LYS A 178 -5.84 -12.51 27.96
CA LYS A 178 -6.26 -11.50 28.93
C LYS A 178 -6.15 -10.11 28.28
N PRO A 179 -7.19 -9.25 28.35
CA PRO A 179 -7.08 -7.86 27.91
C PRO A 179 -5.89 -7.19 28.60
N ARG A 180 -4.99 -6.60 27.82
CA ARG A 180 -3.92 -5.77 28.38
C ARG A 180 -4.49 -4.38 28.62
N ASP A 181 -4.43 -3.92 29.87
CA ASP A 181 -4.76 -2.55 30.22
C ASP A 181 -3.64 -1.61 29.74
N MET A 182 -4.02 -0.47 29.17
CA MET A 182 -3.11 0.55 28.65
C MET A 182 -2.37 1.30 29.77
N THR A 183 -2.72 1.07 31.03
CA THR A 183 -2.09 1.68 32.21
C THR A 183 -0.77 1.02 32.65
N VAL A 184 -0.39 -0.13 32.10
CA VAL A 184 0.75 -0.92 32.61
C VAL A 184 2.12 -0.38 32.19
N HIS A 185 2.19 0.61 31.30
CA HIS A 185 3.44 1.26 30.91
C HIS A 185 3.30 2.79 30.85
N GLN A 186 3.45 3.44 32.00
CA GLN A 186 3.95 4.82 32.12
C GLN A 186 5.29 4.80 32.83
#